data_AF-A0A8T2SE14-F1
#
_entry.id   AF-A0A8T2SE14-F1
#
_cell.length_a   1.000
_cell.length_b   1.000
_cell.length_c   1.000
_cell.angle_alpha   90.00
_cell.angle_beta   90.00
_cell.angle_gamma   90.00
#
_symmetry.space_group_name_H-M   'P 1'
#
loop_
_entity.id
_entity.type
_entity.pdbx_description
1 polymer ?
#
loop_
_entity_poly.entity_id
_entity_poly.type
_entity_poly.pdbx_seq_one_letter_code
_entity_poly.pdbx_strand_id
1 'polypeptide(L)'
;MMHDFAISENHVIIPDQQVIFRLREMLSGGSPVVHNKHKVPRFGVLPRDDADEKRIIWVDVPDCFCFHLWNAWEEGDEVVVIASCMTPADSIFNQSPQALKSILSEIRLNKNSGTSKRRPLVSGMNLEAGQVNGKFLGRRSRYAYLAIADPWPKVSGIAKVDLLQQRQMNDDVNECSDGRTDVMTSEKNLVCKFMYPSNCYGGEPMFVPRSADPFSAEDDGYVLTFMHNEVTGKSELLILDASSPSLEVLARVKLPARVPYGFHGTFIHASELDTQKNGYYCSSPGR
;
A
#
# COMPACT_ATOMS: atom_id res chain seq x y z
N MET A 1 -12.18 10.10 8.20
CA MET A 1 -12.37 8.76 7.63
C MET A 1 -11.03 8.07 7.71
N MET A 2 -11.00 6.89 8.34
CA MET A 2 -9.81 6.04 8.46
C MET A 2 -10.18 4.72 7.80
N HIS A 3 -9.74 4.53 6.55
CA HIS A 3 -9.99 3.31 5.78
C HIS A 3 -9.06 2.19 6.23
N ASP A 4 -7.80 2.56 6.46
CA ASP A 4 -6.72 1.64 6.76
C ASP A 4 -5.86 2.18 7.91
N PHE A 5 -5.04 1.31 8.49
CA PHE A 5 -4.05 1.60 9.52
C PHE A 5 -2.87 0.63 9.38
N ALA A 6 -1.72 0.97 9.96
CA ALA A 6 -0.57 0.07 9.96
C ALA A 6 -0.26 -0.43 11.38
N ILE A 7 0.52 -1.50 11.45
CA ILE A 7 1.11 -1.98 12.69
C ILE A 7 2.63 -2.00 12.53
N SER A 8 3.34 -1.86 13.64
CA SER A 8 4.73 -2.27 13.81
C SER A 8 4.80 -3.38 14.85
N GLU A 9 6.00 -3.79 15.24
CA GLU A 9 6.22 -4.76 16.31
C GLU A 9 5.46 -4.37 17.59
N ASN A 10 5.63 -3.12 18.04
CA ASN A 10 5.10 -2.64 19.32
C ASN A 10 3.98 -1.60 19.20
N HIS A 11 3.69 -1.07 18.01
CA HIS A 11 2.74 0.05 17.87
C HIS A 11 1.65 -0.20 16.80
N VAL A 12 0.51 0.45 17.00
CA VAL A 12 -0.51 0.71 15.99
C VAL A 12 -0.29 2.12 15.46
N ILE A 13 -0.34 2.28 14.14
CA ILE A 13 -0.12 3.53 13.43
C ILE A 13 -1.45 3.97 12.83
N ILE A 14 -2.01 5.06 13.35
CA ILE A 14 -3.37 5.52 13.06
C ILE A 14 -3.32 6.80 12.22
N PRO A 15 -3.74 6.79 10.94
CA PRO A 15 -3.69 7.97 10.09
C PRO A 15 -4.93 8.86 10.29
N ASP A 16 -4.78 9.99 11.01
CA ASP A 16 -5.83 11.00 11.20
C ASP A 16 -5.73 12.13 10.16
N GLN A 17 -6.53 12.03 9.09
CA GLN A 17 -6.29 12.76 7.85
C GLN A 17 -7.42 13.74 7.48
N GLN A 18 -7.30 14.38 6.32
CA GLN A 18 -8.12 15.51 5.86
C GLN A 18 -9.52 15.14 5.34
N VAL A 19 -9.77 13.88 5.00
CA VAL A 19 -11.11 13.40 4.62
C VAL A 19 -11.92 13.16 5.90
N ILE A 20 -12.96 13.96 6.11
CA ILE A 20 -13.79 13.97 7.33
C ILE A 20 -15.27 13.73 7.03
N PHE A 21 -16.03 13.43 8.07
CA PHE A 21 -17.48 13.30 7.98
C PHE A 21 -18.17 14.60 8.41
N ARG A 22 -18.98 15.21 7.54
CA ARG A 22 -19.88 16.32 7.83
C ARG A 22 -21.32 15.93 7.49
N LEU A 23 -21.98 15.24 8.42
CA LEU A 23 -23.33 14.70 8.20
C LEU A 23 -24.38 15.77 7.83
N ARG A 24 -24.16 17.04 8.21
CA ARG A 24 -25.05 18.16 7.85
C ARG A 24 -25.14 18.40 6.35
N GLU A 25 -24.12 18.05 5.57
CA GLU A 25 -24.15 18.19 4.09
C GLU A 25 -25.26 17.34 3.46
N MET A 26 -25.69 16.26 4.11
CA MET A 26 -26.79 15.43 3.61
C MET A 26 -28.14 16.17 3.63
N LEU A 27 -28.31 17.19 4.50
CA LEU A 27 -29.55 17.97 4.59
C LEU A 27 -29.78 18.83 3.33
N SER A 28 -28.70 19.18 2.62
CA SER A 28 -28.74 19.88 1.34
C SER A 28 -28.53 18.94 0.14
N GLY A 29 -28.53 17.61 0.35
CA GLY A 29 -28.31 16.60 -0.69
C GLY A 29 -26.84 16.40 -1.07
N GLY A 30 -25.89 16.97 -0.33
CA GLY A 30 -24.45 16.80 -0.53
C GLY A 30 -23.89 15.51 0.07
N SER A 31 -22.65 15.17 -0.30
CA SER A 31 -21.93 14.03 0.27
C SER A 31 -21.54 14.30 1.74
N PRO A 32 -21.76 13.35 2.67
CA PRO A 32 -21.28 13.48 4.05
C PRO A 32 -19.76 13.33 4.16
N VAL A 33 -19.07 12.87 3.11
CA VAL A 33 -17.61 12.69 3.08
C VAL A 33 -16.99 13.90 2.37
N VAL A 34 -16.27 14.72 3.12
CA VAL A 34 -15.71 15.98 2.61
C VAL A 34 -14.22 16.09 2.89
N HIS A 35 -13.53 16.83 2.03
CA HIS A 35 -12.11 17.14 2.21
C HIS A 35 -11.95 18.50 2.92
N ASN A 36 -11.41 18.46 4.15
CA ASN A 36 -11.08 19.64 4.91
C ASN A 36 -9.62 20.07 4.68
N LYS A 37 -9.42 21.01 3.75
CA LYS A 37 -8.10 21.56 3.40
C LYS A 37 -7.38 22.28 4.54
N HIS A 38 -8.10 22.70 5.59
CA HIS A 38 -7.52 23.39 6.75
C HIS A 38 -7.05 22.44 7.84
N LYS A 39 -7.40 21.14 7.76
CA LYS A 39 -6.93 20.15 8.71
C LYS A 39 -5.50 19.77 8.35
N VAL A 40 -4.60 19.78 9.32
CA VAL A 40 -3.25 19.19 9.19
C VAL A 40 -3.38 17.68 9.38
N PRO A 41 -3.01 16.85 8.39
CA PRO A 41 -2.92 15.40 8.58
C PRO A 41 -1.87 15.05 9.62
N ARG A 42 -2.12 14.00 10.38
CA ARG A 42 -1.21 13.50 11.41
C ARG A 42 -1.35 12.00 11.59
N PHE A 43 -0.33 11.37 12.17
CA PHE A 43 -0.33 9.96 12.47
C PHE A 43 -0.20 9.76 13.99
N GLY A 44 -1.06 8.95 14.55
CA GLY A 44 -0.99 8.51 15.94
C GLY A 44 -0.15 7.25 16.04
N VAL A 45 0.87 7.27 16.89
CA VAL A 45 1.69 6.11 17.23
C VAL A 45 1.26 5.63 18.61
N LEU A 46 0.50 4.54 18.65
CA LEU A 46 -0.13 4.01 19.86
C LEU A 46 0.53 2.67 20.22
N PRO A 47 1.09 2.48 21.43
CA PRO A 47 1.57 1.17 21.86
C PRO A 47 0.44 0.12 21.83
N ARG A 48 0.72 -1.08 21.30
CA ARG A 48 -0.29 -2.13 21.11
C ARG A 48 -0.87 -2.66 22.42
N ASP A 49 -0.13 -2.52 23.51
CA ASP A 49 -0.52 -2.92 24.85
C ASP A 49 -1.22 -1.80 25.64
N ASP A 50 -1.52 -0.66 24.99
CA ASP A 50 -2.17 0.46 25.65
C ASP A 50 -3.66 0.20 25.88
N ALA A 51 -4.07 0.37 27.13
CA ALA A 51 -5.43 0.03 27.56
C ALA A 51 -6.43 1.18 27.38
N ASP A 52 -5.95 2.43 27.41
CA ASP A 52 -6.78 3.64 27.48
C ASP A 52 -6.21 4.81 26.66
N GLU A 53 -5.47 4.52 25.59
CA GLU A 53 -4.92 5.46 24.61
C GLU A 53 -4.04 6.60 25.11
N LYS A 54 -3.74 6.68 26.42
CA LYS A 54 -3.00 7.80 27.02
C LYS A 54 -1.56 7.92 26.53
N ARG A 55 -0.99 6.84 25.98
CA ARG A 55 0.38 6.83 25.45
C ARG A 55 0.44 7.09 23.95
N ILE A 56 -0.67 7.46 23.30
CA ILE A 56 -0.63 7.83 21.89
C ILE A 56 0.23 9.08 21.68
N ILE A 57 1.15 8.99 20.73
CA ILE A 57 1.97 10.12 20.28
C ILE A 57 1.46 10.56 18.91
N TRP A 58 0.99 11.80 18.81
CA TRP A 58 0.55 12.39 17.55
C TRP A 58 1.71 13.11 16.86
N VAL A 59 1.96 12.75 15.60
CA VAL A 59 3.01 13.33 14.77
C VAL A 59 2.35 13.96 13.55
N ASP A 60 2.52 15.27 13.37
CA ASP A 60 1.98 16.00 12.22
C ASP A 60 2.74 15.63 10.94
N VAL A 61 2.00 15.41 9.85
CA VAL A 61 2.52 15.08 8.51
C VAL A 61 1.77 15.93 7.48
N PRO A 62 2.17 17.20 7.27
CA PRO A 62 1.46 18.11 6.38
C PRO A 62 1.41 17.58 4.93
N ASP A 63 0.37 17.99 4.20
CA ASP A 63 0.15 17.66 2.78
C ASP A 63 0.18 16.16 2.45
N CYS A 64 -0.25 15.33 3.40
CA CYS A 64 -0.29 13.87 3.29
C CYS A 64 -1.72 13.34 3.37
N PHE A 65 -2.14 12.63 2.32
CA PHE A 65 -3.31 11.77 2.37
C PHE A 65 -2.93 10.39 1.83
N CYS A 66 -3.21 9.33 2.58
CA CYS A 66 -2.97 7.94 2.24
C CYS A 66 -4.29 7.18 2.41
N PHE A 67 -4.70 6.46 1.37
CA PHE A 67 -5.85 5.58 1.48
C PHE A 67 -5.45 4.23 2.07
N HIS A 68 -4.30 3.68 1.64
CA HIS A 68 -3.72 2.44 2.15
C HIS A 68 -2.31 2.63 2.71
N LEU A 69 -2.00 1.85 3.74
CA LEU A 69 -0.68 1.76 4.38
C LEU A 69 -0.18 0.32 4.24
N TRP A 70 0.89 0.12 3.49
CA TRP A 70 1.33 -1.21 3.06
C TRP A 70 2.10 -1.98 4.13
N ASN A 71 2.91 -1.29 4.92
CA ASN A 71 3.60 -1.85 6.08
C ASN A 71 4.14 -0.73 6.98
N ALA A 72 4.48 -1.06 8.22
CA ALA A 72 5.27 -0.18 9.08
C ALA A 72 6.24 -0.97 9.97
N TRP A 73 7.33 -0.34 10.39
CA TRP A 73 8.32 -0.92 11.30
C TRP A 73 9.06 0.14 12.12
N GLU A 74 9.76 -0.29 13.15
CA GLU A 74 10.50 0.58 14.07
C GLU A 74 11.98 0.64 13.69
N GLU A 75 12.55 1.86 13.69
CA GLU A 75 13.98 2.13 13.52
C GLU A 75 14.44 3.14 14.58
N GLY A 76 14.92 2.62 15.72
CA GLY A 76 15.28 3.44 16.87
C GLY A 76 14.06 4.22 17.41
N ASP A 77 14.16 5.54 17.39
CA ASP A 77 13.09 6.44 17.84
C ASP A 77 12.04 6.75 16.76
N GLU A 78 12.25 6.26 15.53
CA GLU A 78 11.34 6.48 14.42
C GLU A 78 10.46 5.24 14.15
N VAL A 79 9.23 5.50 13.72
CA VAL A 79 8.40 4.52 13.02
C VAL A 79 8.42 4.85 11.54
N VAL A 80 8.84 3.88 10.72
CA VAL A 80 8.81 3.96 9.26
C VAL A 80 7.48 3.40 8.79
N VAL A 81 6.75 4.16 7.97
CA VAL A 81 5.46 3.80 7.39
C VAL A 81 5.59 3.85 5.88
N ILE A 82 5.20 2.77 5.21
CA ILE A 82 5.17 2.69 3.76
C ILE A 82 3.72 2.83 3.32
N ALA A 83 3.41 3.86 2.55
CA ALA A 83 2.04 4.17 2.17
C ALA A 83 1.96 4.80 0.78
N SER A 84 0.82 4.66 0.13
CA SER A 84 0.54 5.36 -1.13
C SER A 84 -0.08 6.73 -0.84
N CYS A 85 0.70 7.79 -1.06
CA CYS A 85 0.28 9.17 -0.83
C CYS A 85 -0.45 9.72 -2.05
N MET A 86 -1.73 10.04 -1.88
CA MET A 86 -2.62 10.54 -2.90
C MET A 86 -2.74 12.06 -2.93
N THR A 87 -2.69 12.63 -4.13
CA THR A 87 -2.98 14.04 -4.38
C THR A 87 -3.85 14.18 -5.64
N PRO A 88 -4.97 14.94 -5.58
CA PRO A 88 -5.60 15.50 -4.37
C PRO A 88 -6.32 14.45 -3.52
N ALA A 89 -6.46 14.72 -2.22
CA ALA A 89 -6.97 13.76 -1.22
C ALA A 89 -8.43 13.31 -1.43
N ASP A 90 -9.24 14.10 -2.14
CA ASP A 90 -10.65 13.81 -2.39
C ASP A 90 -10.92 13.06 -3.69
N SER A 91 -9.91 12.81 -4.52
CA SER A 91 -10.10 12.17 -5.84
C SER A 91 -10.70 10.76 -5.79
N ILE A 92 -10.73 10.10 -4.63
CA ILE A 92 -11.41 8.81 -4.44
C ILE A 92 -12.93 8.97 -4.37
N PHE A 93 -13.41 10.04 -3.72
CA PHE A 93 -14.82 10.24 -3.41
C PHE A 93 -15.48 11.26 -4.33
N ASN A 94 -14.68 12.15 -4.94
CA ASN A 94 -15.15 13.26 -5.75
C ASN A 94 -14.43 13.26 -7.11
N GLN A 95 -15.13 13.72 -8.13
CA GLN A 95 -14.50 14.01 -9.41
C GLN A 95 -13.61 15.26 -9.26
N SER A 96 -12.30 15.08 -9.42
CA SER A 96 -11.33 16.17 -9.47
C SER A 96 -10.99 16.49 -10.92
N PRO A 97 -10.87 17.78 -11.30
CA PRO A 97 -10.33 18.17 -12.60
C PRO A 97 -8.82 17.88 -12.73
N GLN A 98 -8.12 17.64 -11.62
CA GLN A 98 -6.71 17.28 -11.60
C GLN A 98 -6.55 15.76 -11.64
N ALA A 99 -5.63 15.28 -12.47
CA ALA A 99 -5.27 13.86 -12.51
C ALA A 99 -4.78 13.41 -11.12
N LEU A 100 -5.37 12.31 -10.62
CA LEU A 100 -4.95 11.70 -9.36
C LEU A 100 -3.52 11.19 -9.51
N LYS A 101 -2.68 11.54 -8.53
CA LYS A 101 -1.37 10.93 -8.32
C LYS A 101 -1.43 10.10 -7.04
N SER A 102 -1.05 8.83 -7.09
CA SER A 102 -0.84 7.99 -5.91
C SER A 102 0.61 7.53 -5.85
N ILE A 103 1.39 8.19 -5.01
CA ILE A 103 2.84 8.06 -4.96
C ILE A 103 3.22 7.18 -3.77
N LEU A 104 3.78 6.01 -4.04
CA LEU A 104 4.37 5.17 -3.01
C LEU A 104 5.47 5.95 -2.29
N SER A 105 5.34 6.11 -0.98
CA SER A 105 6.17 6.96 -0.16
C SER A 105 6.59 6.26 1.13
N GLU A 106 7.77 6.63 1.62
CA GLU A 106 8.21 6.36 2.98
C GLU A 106 7.91 7.59 3.84
N ILE A 107 7.22 7.38 4.96
CA ILE A 107 6.94 8.38 5.99
C ILE A 107 7.66 7.94 7.26
N ARG A 108 8.50 8.79 7.82
CA ARG A 108 9.21 8.56 9.08
C ARG A 108 8.59 9.43 10.15
N LEU A 109 8.16 8.82 11.25
CA LEU A 109 7.50 9.45 12.38
C LEU A 109 8.44 9.37 13.59
N ASN A 110 8.99 10.49 14.04
CA ASN A 110 9.85 10.50 15.23
C ASN A 110 9.00 10.64 16.50
N LYS A 111 9.04 9.61 17.36
CA LYS A 111 8.24 9.53 18.58
C LYS A 111 8.68 10.55 19.65
N ASN A 112 9.95 10.94 19.65
CA ASN A 112 10.52 11.81 20.68
C ASN A 112 10.36 13.30 20.33
N SER A 113 10.66 13.68 19.08
CA SER A 113 10.56 15.07 18.64
C SER A 113 9.16 15.46 18.17
N GLY A 114 8.30 14.50 17.87
CA GLY A 114 6.98 14.76 17.25
C GLY A 114 7.07 15.25 15.81
N THR A 115 8.22 15.13 15.15
CA THR A 115 8.44 15.57 13.77
C THR A 115 8.32 14.41 12.79
N SER A 116 7.90 14.71 11.56
CA SER A 116 7.87 13.73 10.47
C SER A 116 8.80 14.10 9.31
N LYS A 117 9.13 13.08 8.51
CA LYS A 117 9.73 13.23 7.17
C LYS A 117 8.96 12.36 6.20
N ARG A 118 8.82 12.82 4.95
CA ARG A 118 8.22 12.03 3.87
C ARG A 118 9.10 12.09 2.65
N ARG A 119 9.29 10.96 1.98
CA ARG A 119 9.97 10.88 0.68
C ARG A 119 9.24 9.93 -0.27
N PRO A 120 9.16 10.26 -1.56
CA PRO A 120 8.67 9.30 -2.55
C PRO A 120 9.68 8.16 -2.73
N LEU A 121 9.17 6.93 -2.90
CA LEU A 121 9.94 5.75 -3.33
C LEU A 121 9.85 5.58 -4.85
N VAL A 122 8.65 5.77 -5.41
CA VAL A 122 8.40 5.71 -6.86
C VAL A 122 7.45 6.84 -7.23
N SER A 123 7.92 7.82 -7.99
CA SER A 123 7.17 9.04 -8.33
C SER A 123 6.62 9.11 -9.75
N GLY A 124 7.07 8.21 -10.64
CA GLY A 124 6.66 8.17 -12.06
C GLY A 124 5.43 7.30 -12.36
N MET A 125 4.78 6.74 -11.34
CA MET A 125 3.73 5.73 -11.49
C MET A 125 2.72 5.82 -10.35
N ASN A 126 1.44 5.63 -10.68
CA ASN A 126 0.39 5.45 -9.69
C ASN A 126 0.44 4.04 -9.12
N LEU A 127 0.93 3.90 -7.89
CA LEU A 127 1.01 2.62 -7.18
C LEU A 127 -0.03 2.58 -6.07
N GLU A 128 -0.91 1.60 -6.14
CA GLU A 128 -2.01 1.39 -5.19
C GLU A 128 -2.29 -0.10 -5.00
N ALA A 129 -3.30 -0.41 -4.18
CA ALA A 129 -3.90 -1.73 -3.99
C ALA A 129 -2.89 -2.87 -4.15
N GLY A 130 -2.10 -3.13 -3.11
CA GLY A 130 -1.09 -4.18 -3.12
C GLY A 130 -0.69 -4.65 -1.74
N GLN A 131 0.40 -5.40 -1.66
CA GLN A 131 0.78 -6.12 -0.45
C GLN A 131 2.30 -6.26 -0.31
N VAL A 132 2.72 -6.46 0.93
CA VAL A 132 4.05 -6.99 1.28
C VAL A 132 3.93 -8.48 1.59
N ASN A 133 5.06 -9.17 1.74
CA ASN A 133 5.03 -10.53 2.29
C ASN A 133 4.49 -10.50 3.72
N GLY A 134 3.34 -11.14 3.96
CA GLY A 134 2.64 -11.15 5.25
C GLY A 134 3.49 -11.68 6.42
N LYS A 135 4.53 -12.49 6.16
CA LYS A 135 5.50 -12.90 7.20
C LYS A 135 6.23 -11.72 7.83
N PHE A 136 6.35 -10.60 7.13
CA PHE A 136 7.06 -9.39 7.56
C PHE A 136 6.11 -8.24 7.94
N LEU A 137 4.81 -8.49 8.06
CA LEU A 137 3.87 -7.46 8.49
C LEU A 137 4.25 -6.94 9.89
N GLY A 138 4.32 -5.62 10.03
CA GLY A 138 4.78 -4.95 11.25
C GLY A 138 6.29 -4.98 11.50
N ARG A 139 7.05 -5.58 10.59
CA ARG A 139 8.51 -5.70 10.65
C ARG A 139 9.12 -5.14 9.38
N ARG A 140 10.42 -4.88 9.42
CA ARG A 140 11.15 -4.35 8.26
C ARG A 140 11.04 -5.32 7.09
N SER A 141 10.44 -4.85 6.00
CA SER A 141 10.24 -5.59 4.74
C SER A 141 10.95 -4.89 3.59
N ARG A 142 11.57 -5.65 2.71
CA ARG A 142 12.24 -5.17 1.50
C ARG A 142 11.31 -5.04 0.30
N TYR A 143 10.36 -5.94 0.11
CA TYR A 143 9.60 -5.99 -1.14
C TYR A 143 8.11 -5.68 -0.94
N ALA A 144 7.59 -4.82 -1.82
CA ALA A 144 6.16 -4.60 -2.00
C ALA A 144 5.75 -4.93 -3.44
N TYR A 145 4.56 -5.50 -3.59
CA TYR A 145 3.92 -5.79 -4.87
C TYR A 145 2.67 -4.94 -4.97
N LEU A 146 2.62 -4.02 -5.93
CA LEU A 146 1.59 -2.98 -6.01
C LEU A 146 0.96 -2.94 -7.39
N ALA A 147 -0.34 -2.66 -7.45
CA ALA A 147 -1.05 -2.43 -8.69
C ALA A 147 -0.60 -1.12 -9.34
N ILE A 148 -0.38 -1.16 -10.65
CA ILE A 148 -0.11 0.01 -11.49
C ILE A 148 -1.46 0.59 -11.94
N ALA A 149 -1.94 1.61 -11.24
CA ALA A 149 -3.25 2.23 -11.47
C ALA A 149 -3.18 3.37 -12.51
N ASP A 150 -2.80 3.02 -13.74
CA ASP A 150 -2.67 3.93 -14.87
C ASP A 150 -3.22 3.30 -16.17
N PRO A 151 -4.30 3.82 -16.78
CA PRO A 151 -5.04 5.03 -16.39
C PRO A 151 -5.89 4.81 -15.14
N TRP A 152 -5.90 5.79 -14.21
CA TRP A 152 -6.79 5.74 -13.05
C TRP A 152 -8.26 5.65 -13.47
N PRO A 153 -9.09 4.78 -12.86
CA PRO A 153 -8.81 3.84 -11.77
C PRO A 153 -8.46 2.41 -12.24
N LYS A 154 -8.19 2.19 -13.53
CA LYS A 154 -7.91 0.86 -14.07
C LYS A 154 -6.47 0.43 -13.76
N VAL A 155 -6.31 -0.84 -13.38
CA VAL A 155 -5.00 -1.42 -13.09
C VAL A 155 -4.44 -2.05 -14.36
N SER A 156 -3.37 -1.48 -14.93
CA SER A 156 -2.74 -1.92 -16.17
C SER A 156 -1.56 -2.87 -15.96
N GLY A 157 -1.14 -3.10 -14.71
CA GLY A 157 -0.02 -3.98 -14.41
C GLY A 157 0.29 -4.09 -12.93
N ILE A 158 1.43 -4.70 -12.63
CA ILE A 158 1.97 -4.90 -11.28
C ILE A 158 3.41 -4.41 -11.24
N ALA A 159 3.78 -3.75 -10.15
CA ALA A 159 5.15 -3.35 -9.85
C ALA A 159 5.68 -4.12 -8.63
N LYS A 160 6.93 -4.59 -8.72
CA LYS A 160 7.72 -5.03 -7.57
C LYS A 160 8.67 -3.89 -7.18
N VAL A 161 8.64 -3.48 -5.91
CA VAL A 161 9.42 -2.34 -5.40
C VAL A 161 10.31 -2.80 -4.25
N ASP A 162 11.58 -2.40 -4.27
CA ASP A 162 12.54 -2.51 -3.17
C ASP A 162 12.41 -1.28 -2.26
N LEU A 163 11.84 -1.47 -1.08
CA LEU A 163 11.57 -0.44 -0.08
C LEU A 163 12.84 0.04 0.64
N LEU A 164 13.92 -0.75 0.63
CA LEU A 164 15.13 -0.51 1.42
C LEU A 164 16.28 0.07 0.62
N GLN A 165 16.16 0.14 -0.71
CA GLN A 165 17.21 0.69 -1.56
C GLN A 165 17.48 2.16 -1.21
N GLN A 166 18.60 2.41 -0.52
CA GLN A 166 19.13 3.72 -0.17
C GLN A 166 20.13 4.20 -1.22
N ARG A 167 20.20 5.52 -1.46
CA ARG A 167 21.21 6.15 -2.32
C ARG A 167 22.62 5.75 -1.86
N GLN A 168 23.47 5.32 -2.79
CA GLN A 168 24.88 5.73 -2.70
C GLN A 168 24.90 7.26 -2.83
N MET A 169 25.49 7.96 -1.87
CA MET A 169 25.87 9.37 -1.99
C MET A 169 26.77 9.51 -3.21
N ASN A 170 26.24 9.92 -4.37
CA ASN A 170 26.94 10.51 -5.53
C ASN A 170 25.94 10.70 -6.71
N ASP A 171 24.74 11.26 -6.46
CA ASP A 171 23.96 11.80 -7.58
C ASP A 171 24.20 13.30 -7.63
N ASP A 172 24.92 13.73 -8.67
CA ASP A 172 25.20 15.11 -8.99
C ASP A 172 23.93 15.96 -8.99
N VAL A 173 23.99 17.07 -8.27
CA VAL A 173 23.00 18.15 -8.38
C VAL A 173 23.22 18.80 -9.74
N ASN A 174 22.47 18.39 -10.74
CA ASN A 174 22.30 19.21 -11.94
C ASN A 174 21.29 20.31 -11.60
N GLU A 175 21.79 21.45 -11.14
CA GLU A 175 21.02 22.70 -11.12
C GLU A 175 20.68 23.07 -12.57
N CYS A 176 19.40 22.89 -12.95
CA CYS A 176 18.88 23.54 -14.15
C CYS A 176 18.84 25.05 -13.92
N SER A 177 19.45 25.81 -14.83
CA SER A 177 19.63 27.26 -14.76
C SER A 177 18.34 28.10 -14.88
N ASP A 178 17.15 27.48 -14.82
CA ASP A 178 15.85 28.15 -14.91
C ASP A 178 15.00 28.09 -13.62
N GLY A 179 15.52 27.49 -12.54
CA GLY A 179 14.82 27.41 -11.26
C GLY A 179 13.63 26.44 -11.23
N ARG A 180 13.45 25.60 -12.26
CA ARG A 180 12.51 24.47 -12.21
C ARG A 180 13.25 23.23 -11.74
N THR A 181 12.78 22.65 -10.65
CA THR A 181 13.18 21.31 -10.23
C THR A 181 12.43 20.30 -11.09
N ASP A 182 12.98 20.00 -12.27
CA ASP A 182 12.66 18.75 -12.95
C ASP A 182 13.30 17.62 -12.14
N VAL A 183 12.50 17.02 -11.24
CA VAL A 183 12.86 15.77 -10.58
C VAL A 183 12.81 14.70 -11.66
N MET A 184 13.91 14.55 -12.41
CA MET A 184 14.15 13.36 -13.21
C MET A 184 14.07 12.17 -12.26
N THR A 185 12.94 11.49 -12.35
CA THR A 185 12.42 10.50 -11.43
C THR A 185 13.31 9.28 -11.46
N SER A 186 14.09 9.08 -10.41
CA SER A 186 14.86 7.86 -10.29
C SER A 186 13.90 6.71 -9.97
N GLU A 187 13.60 5.83 -10.93
CA GLU A 187 12.94 4.52 -10.72
C GLU A 187 13.82 3.57 -9.86
N LYS A 188 14.67 4.11 -8.98
CA LYS A 188 15.70 3.35 -8.25
C LYS A 188 15.13 2.28 -7.35
N ASN A 189 13.97 2.51 -6.73
CA ASN A 189 13.29 1.52 -5.91
C ASN A 189 12.44 0.54 -6.73
N LEU A 190 12.20 0.80 -8.03
CA LEU A 190 11.46 -0.14 -8.87
C LEU A 190 12.38 -1.31 -9.25
N VAL A 191 12.02 -2.52 -8.82
CA VAL A 191 12.75 -3.74 -9.22
C VAL A 191 12.35 -4.13 -10.62
N CYS A 192 11.04 -4.26 -10.85
CA CYS A 192 10.48 -4.62 -12.15
C CYS A 192 8.98 -4.32 -12.22
N LYS A 193 8.43 -4.38 -13.43
CA LYS A 193 7.00 -4.26 -13.69
C LYS A 193 6.53 -5.32 -14.69
N PHE A 194 5.32 -5.81 -14.48
CA PHE A 194 4.58 -6.65 -15.41
C PHE A 194 3.36 -5.86 -15.93
N MET A 195 3.31 -5.61 -17.23
CA MET A 195 2.19 -4.90 -17.87
C MET A 195 1.23 -5.90 -18.50
N TYR A 196 -0.07 -5.70 -18.28
CA TYR A 196 -1.09 -6.47 -18.97
C TYR A 196 -1.14 -6.10 -20.46
N PRO A 197 -1.63 -7.01 -21.33
CA PRO A 197 -1.89 -6.68 -22.73
C PRO A 197 -2.89 -5.52 -22.85
N SER A 198 -2.91 -4.87 -24.01
CA SER A 198 -3.87 -3.80 -24.28
C SER A 198 -5.32 -4.24 -24.02
N ASN A 199 -6.11 -3.35 -23.40
CA ASN A 199 -7.49 -3.60 -22.95
C ASN A 199 -7.64 -4.74 -21.92
N CYS A 200 -6.55 -5.15 -21.29
CA CYS A 200 -6.59 -6.07 -20.16
C CYS A 200 -6.25 -5.29 -18.88
N TYR A 201 -7.07 -5.48 -17.84
CA TYR A 201 -6.92 -4.79 -16.57
C TYR A 201 -7.11 -5.77 -15.42
N GLY A 202 -6.41 -5.53 -14.32
CA GLY A 202 -6.47 -6.39 -13.14
C GLY A 202 -6.98 -5.69 -11.89
N GLY A 203 -6.47 -6.13 -10.75
CA GLY A 203 -6.72 -5.55 -9.44
C GLY A 203 -5.51 -5.75 -8.53
N GLU A 204 -5.77 -5.95 -7.23
CA GLU A 204 -4.74 -6.18 -6.23
C GLU A 204 -3.87 -7.42 -6.55
N PRO A 205 -2.53 -7.30 -6.60
CA PRO A 205 -1.63 -8.45 -6.57
C PRO A 205 -1.51 -8.99 -5.14
N MET A 206 -1.68 -10.30 -5.00
CA MET A 206 -1.53 -11.03 -3.74
C MET A 206 -0.20 -11.79 -3.73
N PHE A 207 0.69 -11.48 -2.80
CA PHE A 207 1.90 -12.28 -2.60
C PHE A 207 1.57 -13.56 -1.81
N VAL A 208 2.08 -14.69 -2.27
CA VAL A 208 1.94 -16.00 -1.62
C VAL A 208 3.32 -16.63 -1.46
N PRO A 209 3.82 -16.83 -0.23
CA PRO A 209 5.13 -17.44 -0.02
C PRO A 209 5.15 -18.90 -0.51
N ARG A 210 6.27 -19.33 -1.09
CA ARG A 210 6.42 -20.71 -1.60
C ARG A 210 6.28 -21.75 -0.50
N SER A 211 6.79 -21.44 0.69
CA SER A 211 6.79 -22.31 1.84
C SER A 211 6.50 -21.53 3.12
N ALA A 212 6.15 -22.23 4.20
CA ALA A 212 6.01 -21.64 5.53
C ALA A 212 7.37 -21.41 6.23
N ASP A 213 8.50 -21.81 5.63
CA ASP A 213 9.82 -21.68 6.23
C ASP A 213 10.17 -20.20 6.49
N PRO A 214 10.49 -19.81 7.74
CA PRO A 214 10.86 -18.44 8.07
C PRO A 214 12.22 -18.01 7.50
N PHE A 215 13.06 -18.96 7.05
CA PHE A 215 14.39 -18.67 6.52
C PHE A 215 14.43 -18.51 4.99
N SER A 216 13.31 -18.75 4.30
CA SER A 216 13.20 -18.49 2.86
C SER A 216 13.38 -16.99 2.56
N ALA A 217 13.91 -16.67 1.38
CA ALA A 217 14.06 -15.28 0.94
C ALA A 217 12.69 -14.57 0.96
N GLU A 218 12.70 -13.25 1.23
CA GLU A 218 11.46 -12.48 1.41
C GLU A 218 10.54 -12.52 0.17
N ASP A 219 11.11 -12.57 -1.03
CA ASP A 219 10.41 -12.67 -2.30
C ASP A 219 10.31 -14.10 -2.85
N ASP A 220 10.68 -15.13 -2.07
CA ASP A 220 10.52 -16.53 -2.47
C ASP A 220 9.04 -16.95 -2.42
N GLY A 221 8.37 -16.81 -3.55
CA GLY A 221 6.96 -17.09 -3.67
C GLY A 221 6.39 -16.73 -5.02
N TYR A 222 5.10 -16.46 -5.00
CA TYR A 222 4.29 -16.19 -6.17
C TYR A 222 3.50 -14.91 -5.98
N VAL A 223 3.25 -14.19 -7.07
CA VAL A 223 2.24 -13.14 -7.10
C VAL A 223 1.02 -13.66 -7.85
N LEU A 224 -0.13 -13.61 -7.22
CA LEU A 224 -1.42 -13.99 -7.80
C LEU A 224 -2.21 -12.72 -8.15
N THR A 225 -2.80 -12.69 -9.33
CA THR A 225 -3.67 -11.56 -9.73
C THR A 225 -4.72 -11.98 -10.74
N PHE A 226 -5.91 -11.40 -10.65
CA PHE A 226 -6.90 -11.53 -11.72
C PHE A 226 -6.62 -10.51 -12.82
N MET A 227 -6.75 -10.95 -14.07
CA MET A 227 -6.73 -10.10 -15.25
C MET A 227 -8.03 -10.29 -16.03
N HIS A 228 -8.66 -9.21 -16.41
CA HIS A 228 -9.88 -9.16 -17.21
C HIS A 228 -9.60 -8.48 -18.55
N ASN A 229 -9.95 -9.15 -19.64
CA ASN A 229 -9.91 -8.58 -20.98
C ASN A 229 -11.27 -7.94 -21.32
N GLU A 230 -11.32 -6.61 -21.40
CA GLU A 230 -12.57 -5.87 -21.61
C GLU A 230 -13.17 -6.07 -23.01
N VAL A 231 -12.36 -6.48 -24.00
CA VAL A 231 -12.83 -6.72 -25.38
C VAL A 231 -13.55 -8.06 -25.51
N THR A 232 -13.00 -9.11 -24.89
CA THR A 232 -13.51 -10.49 -25.00
C THR A 232 -14.41 -10.89 -23.83
N GLY A 233 -14.41 -10.11 -22.75
CA GLY A 233 -15.13 -10.43 -21.51
C GLY A 233 -14.49 -11.53 -20.66
N LYS A 234 -13.36 -12.10 -21.09
CA LYS A 234 -12.69 -13.23 -20.43
C LYS A 234 -11.84 -12.77 -19.25
N SER A 235 -11.72 -13.64 -18.24
CA SER A 235 -10.86 -13.43 -17.08
C SER A 235 -9.88 -14.59 -16.90
N GLU A 236 -8.66 -14.28 -16.47
CA GLU A 236 -7.62 -15.23 -16.11
C GLU A 236 -7.12 -14.92 -14.70
N LEU A 237 -6.78 -15.95 -13.92
CA LEU A 237 -5.88 -15.81 -12.76
C LEU A 237 -4.46 -16.05 -13.25
N LEU A 238 -3.58 -15.07 -13.06
CA LEU A 238 -2.17 -15.16 -13.39
C LEU A 238 -1.39 -15.56 -12.14
N ILE A 239 -0.40 -16.44 -12.32
CA ILE A 239 0.57 -16.85 -11.31
C ILE A 239 1.94 -16.41 -11.81
N LEU A 240 2.54 -15.45 -11.12
CA LEU A 240 3.83 -14.85 -11.47
C LEU A 240 4.91 -15.30 -10.48
N ASP A 241 6.14 -15.50 -10.94
CA ASP A 241 7.29 -15.72 -10.06
C ASP A 241 7.67 -14.40 -9.35
N ALA A 242 7.52 -14.37 -8.03
CA ALA A 242 7.77 -13.17 -7.24
C ALA A 242 9.27 -12.84 -7.10
N SER A 243 10.16 -13.83 -7.29
CA SER A 243 11.62 -13.70 -7.22
C SER A 243 12.24 -13.31 -8.57
N SER A 244 11.50 -13.52 -9.66
CA SER A 244 11.94 -13.18 -11.01
C SER A 244 12.22 -11.68 -11.17
N PRO A 245 13.30 -11.29 -11.88
CA PRO A 245 13.62 -9.88 -12.15
C PRO A 245 12.62 -9.22 -13.12
N SER A 246 11.61 -9.92 -13.61
CA SER A 246 10.59 -9.40 -14.52
C SER A 246 9.15 -9.81 -14.19
N LEU A 247 8.92 -10.44 -13.02
CA LEU A 247 7.62 -11.05 -12.66
C LEU A 247 7.15 -12.02 -13.76
N GLU A 248 7.96 -13.01 -14.09
CA GLU A 248 7.65 -13.99 -15.14
C GLU A 248 6.32 -14.72 -14.87
N VAL A 249 5.47 -14.83 -15.89
CA VAL A 249 4.20 -15.58 -15.81
C VAL A 249 4.49 -17.07 -15.86
N LEU A 250 4.33 -17.77 -14.74
CA LEU A 250 4.49 -19.21 -14.65
C LEU A 250 3.25 -19.97 -15.10
N ALA A 251 2.06 -19.43 -14.83
CA ALA A 251 0.80 -20.05 -15.21
C ALA A 251 -0.33 -19.03 -15.44
N ARG A 252 -1.30 -19.46 -16.26
CA ARG A 252 -2.55 -18.74 -16.52
C ARG A 252 -3.72 -19.70 -16.34
N VAL A 253 -4.60 -19.41 -15.39
CA VAL A 253 -5.83 -20.19 -15.16
C VAL A 253 -7.00 -19.44 -15.80
N LYS A 254 -7.54 -19.99 -16.88
CA LYS A 254 -8.73 -19.44 -17.53
C LYS A 254 -9.94 -19.67 -16.66
N LEU A 255 -10.71 -18.61 -16.40
CA LEU A 255 -11.91 -18.69 -15.58
C LEU A 255 -13.14 -18.91 -16.47
N PRO A 256 -14.11 -19.72 -16.01
CA PRO A 256 -15.32 -20.03 -16.78
C PRO A 256 -16.29 -18.84 -16.88
N ALA A 257 -16.08 -17.80 -16.08
CA ALA A 257 -16.90 -16.60 -16.03
C ALA A 257 -16.03 -15.36 -15.81
N ARG A 258 -16.62 -14.20 -16.11
CA ARG A 258 -16.01 -12.89 -15.82
C ARG A 258 -15.88 -12.71 -14.31
N VAL A 259 -14.67 -12.38 -13.86
CA VAL A 259 -14.43 -11.80 -12.53
C VAL A 259 -14.48 -10.28 -12.68
N PRO A 260 -15.44 -9.58 -12.02
CA PRO A 260 -15.51 -8.13 -12.05
C PRO A 260 -14.35 -7.49 -11.27
N TYR A 261 -14.18 -6.18 -11.40
CA TYR A 261 -13.27 -5.43 -10.53
C TYR A 261 -13.66 -5.64 -9.07
N GLY A 262 -12.65 -5.91 -8.24
CA GLY A 262 -12.79 -6.15 -6.81
C GLY A 262 -11.93 -5.19 -5.99
N PHE A 263 -11.85 -5.47 -4.69
CA PHE A 263 -11.02 -4.74 -3.74
C PHE A 263 -9.90 -5.68 -3.24
N HIS A 264 -9.89 -5.98 -1.94
CA HIS A 264 -8.85 -6.77 -1.31
C HIS A 264 -9.12 -8.27 -1.38
N GLY A 265 -8.06 -9.04 -1.60
CA GLY A 265 -8.01 -10.50 -1.55
C GLY A 265 -7.18 -11.00 -0.38
N THR A 266 -7.30 -12.31 -0.13
CA THR A 266 -6.45 -13.04 0.80
C THR A 266 -6.16 -14.43 0.26
N PHE A 267 -5.09 -15.04 0.73
CA PHE A 267 -4.75 -16.43 0.45
C PHE A 267 -4.75 -17.21 1.75
N ILE A 268 -5.43 -18.36 1.76
CA ILE A 268 -5.54 -19.21 2.94
C ILE A 268 -4.89 -20.55 2.60
N HIS A 269 -3.85 -20.93 3.34
CA HIS A 269 -3.20 -22.22 3.15
C HIS A 269 -4.14 -23.36 3.55
N ALA A 270 -3.97 -24.53 2.93
CA ALA A 270 -4.76 -25.73 3.27
C ALA A 270 -4.68 -26.07 4.76
N SER A 271 -3.51 -25.94 5.38
CA SER A 271 -3.31 -26.15 6.82
C SER A 271 -4.11 -25.17 7.69
N GLU A 272 -4.30 -23.92 7.25
CA GLU A 272 -5.12 -22.95 7.96
C GLU A 272 -6.61 -23.31 7.84
N LEU A 273 -7.06 -23.73 6.64
CA LEU A 273 -8.41 -24.24 6.43
C LEU A 273 -8.70 -25.49 7.26
N ASP A 274 -7.71 -26.38 7.45
CA ASP A 274 -7.87 -27.56 8.30
C ASP A 274 -8.16 -27.19 9.76
N THR A 275 -7.62 -26.07 10.26
CA THR A 275 -7.93 -25.57 11.61
C THR A 275 -9.34 -25.01 11.75
N GLN A 276 -10.01 -24.67 10.65
CA GLN A 276 -11.35 -24.09 10.66
C GLN A 276 -12.39 -25.02 11.31
N LYS A 277 -12.23 -26.34 11.18
CA LYS A 277 -13.18 -27.33 11.72
C LYS A 277 -13.09 -27.48 13.24
N ASN A 278 -11.94 -27.15 13.83
CA ASN A 278 -11.67 -27.32 15.27
C ASN A 278 -11.84 -25.98 16.00
N GLY A 279 -12.98 -25.32 15.80
CA GLY A 279 -13.29 -23.95 16.21
C GLY A 279 -12.44 -23.45 17.37
N TYR A 280 -11.72 -22.34 17.14
CA TYR A 280 -10.94 -21.65 18.16
C TYR A 280 -11.84 -21.27 19.34
N TYR A 281 -11.96 -22.17 20.32
CA TYR A 281 -12.26 -21.75 21.68
C TYR A 281 -11.02 -20.98 22.10
N CYS A 282 -11.13 -19.65 22.17
CA CYS A 282 -10.26 -18.84 23.01
C CYS A 282 -10.29 -19.45 24.41
N SER A 283 -9.36 -20.35 24.71
CA SER A 283 -9.05 -20.71 26.08
C SER A 283 -8.45 -19.45 26.70
N SER A 284 -9.28 -18.68 27.39
CA SER A 284 -8.80 -17.65 28.31
C SER A 284 -7.75 -18.30 29.23
N PRO A 285 -6.58 -17.68 29.45
CA PRO A 285 -5.69 -18.15 30.50
C PRO A 285 -6.48 -18.04 31.82
N GLY A 286 -6.58 -19.15 32.54
CA GLY A 286 -7.27 -19.20 33.82
C GLY A 286 -6.75 -18.10 34.77
N ARG A 287 -7.70 -17.47 35.46
CA ARG A 287 -7.44 -16.65 36.66
C ARG A 287 -6.90 -17.52 37.79
#